data_AF-A0A1V1NVK3-F1
#
_entry.id   AF-A0A1V1NVK3-F1
#
_cell.length_a   1.000
_cell.length_b   1.000
_cell.length_c   1.000
_cell.angle_alpha   90.00
_cell.angle_beta   90.00
_cell.angle_gamma   90.00
#
_symmetry.space_group_name_H-M   'P 1'
#
loop_
_entity.id
_entity.type
_entity.pdbx_description
1 polymer ?
#
loop_
_entity_poly.entity_id
_entity_poly.type
_entity_poly.pdbx_seq_one_letter_code
_entity_poly.pdbx_strand_id
1 'polypeptide(L)'
;MNSFLNRNNSIITVIVLITIGIASHAFSQISFPIPNSPNPSDYKANTWEEKLWIEKNIPNEGQLKSWSITYEWQTDDSPDEASFHILSPFGMKFTIGSGETDGKYFKLTDVFNGKPVKGTWRLWIEDSYGDGGCNAVDIFMYMTIAEKYLVVRLPESAVEGENLTGTVTAVPPSENDMFIELSSMNNFRVFVESFHILPAGMDSIEFDVIILDDFLINGTSHIQLTASSMNYHPGIANLEIQDNESAVLSLILPDCGISGDSDIQGIIRVDQSVDNDTDVRLFSSNTEIVSIPETVTIPLGLTEAVFPISINELTKMHEISVTASVANWTSCSATIMIEPAFIPESERNALIDIYNSTRGDYWKNNGNWLQEPGTECSWYGITCDNTKTTIISIDLRYNYLQGNVLNSFSRLENLLEIDLSSNHLNNLPESIGKLKNCYTSI
;
A
#
# COMPACT_ATOMS: atom_id res chain seq x y z
N MET A 1 -1.70 8.61 70.55
CA MET A 1 -1.49 10.07 70.64
C MET A 1 -1.94 10.63 69.29
N ASN A 2 -3.04 11.41 69.31
CA ASN A 2 -3.71 12.25 68.28
C ASN A 2 -2.94 12.53 66.96
N SER A 3 -3.50 12.79 65.78
CA SER A 3 -4.83 13.08 65.18
C SER A 3 -4.52 13.33 63.68
N PHE A 4 -5.29 12.92 62.67
CA PHE A 4 -6.43 13.65 62.13
C PHE A 4 -7.10 12.76 61.05
N LEU A 5 -8.40 12.53 61.20
CA LEU A 5 -9.29 12.10 60.13
C LEU A 5 -9.88 13.38 59.52
N ASN A 6 -9.83 13.55 58.20
CA ASN A 6 -10.98 14.10 57.49
C ASN A 6 -11.11 13.53 56.06
N ARG A 7 -12.35 13.22 55.72
CA ARG A 7 -12.84 12.47 54.57
C ARG A 7 -12.92 13.34 53.30
N ASN A 8 -12.79 12.71 52.13
CA ASN A 8 -13.91 12.56 51.18
C ASN A 8 -13.53 11.70 49.96
N ASN A 9 -14.18 10.52 49.89
CA ASN A 9 -14.42 9.75 48.66
C ASN A 9 -15.18 10.66 47.65
N SER A 10 -15.00 10.60 46.34
CA SER A 10 -15.07 9.40 45.51
C SER A 10 -14.35 9.61 44.18
N ILE A 11 -13.65 8.56 43.76
CA ILE A 11 -12.92 8.44 42.49
C ILE A 11 -13.95 8.30 41.35
N ILE A 12 -13.92 9.18 40.34
CA ILE A 12 -14.57 8.90 39.05
C ILE A 12 -13.50 8.31 38.14
N THR A 13 -13.46 6.98 38.08
CA THR A 13 -12.69 6.23 37.08
C THR A 13 -13.49 6.21 35.79
N VAL A 14 -13.08 6.99 34.79
CA VAL A 14 -13.57 6.83 33.42
C VAL A 14 -12.81 5.65 32.81
N ILE A 15 -13.44 4.48 32.74
CA ILE A 15 -12.92 3.32 32.01
C ILE A 15 -13.30 3.51 30.54
N VAL A 16 -12.33 3.81 29.68
CA VAL A 16 -12.46 3.67 28.22
C VAL A 16 -11.71 2.41 27.80
N LEU A 17 -12.45 1.34 27.51
CA LEU A 17 -11.92 0.13 26.88
C LEU A 17 -12.01 0.28 25.36
N ILE A 18 -10.86 0.19 24.70
CA ILE A 18 -10.67 0.20 23.24
C ILE A 18 -11.28 -1.07 22.61
N THR A 19 -11.91 -0.95 21.44
CA THR A 19 -12.15 -2.10 20.55
C THR A 19 -11.48 -1.88 19.19
N ILE A 20 -10.90 -2.97 18.70
CA ILE A 20 -10.18 -3.11 17.43
C ILE A 20 -11.20 -3.45 16.34
N GLY A 21 -11.16 -2.72 15.22
CA GLY A 21 -11.46 -3.23 13.88
C GLY A 21 -12.80 -3.91 13.62
N ILE A 22 -13.94 -3.30 13.96
CA ILE A 22 -15.23 -3.49 13.27
C ILE A 22 -15.96 -2.15 13.38
N ALA A 23 -16.51 -1.64 12.28
CA ALA A 23 -17.07 -0.29 12.14
C ALA A 23 -17.88 0.17 13.38
N SER A 24 -17.32 1.07 14.19
CA SER A 24 -17.91 1.55 15.43
C SER A 24 -18.96 2.65 15.18
N HIS A 25 -19.99 2.35 14.38
CA HIS A 25 -21.10 3.28 14.10
C HIS A 25 -22.29 3.08 15.05
N ALA A 26 -22.16 2.26 16.10
CA ALA A 26 -23.32 1.95 16.94
C ALA A 26 -23.80 3.15 17.76
N PHE A 27 -22.87 3.97 18.29
CA PHE A 27 -23.19 5.12 19.13
C PHE A 27 -22.15 6.23 19.03
N SER A 28 -22.60 7.49 18.97
CA SER A 28 -21.74 8.67 19.11
C SER A 28 -22.03 9.38 20.44
N GLN A 29 -21.02 9.64 21.27
CA GLN A 29 -21.17 10.53 22.43
C GLN A 29 -20.72 11.94 22.05
N ILE A 30 -21.62 12.91 22.22
CA ILE A 30 -21.38 14.31 21.85
C ILE A 30 -21.56 15.18 23.10
N SER A 31 -20.67 16.15 23.27
CA SER A 31 -20.78 17.18 24.30
C SER A 31 -21.06 18.55 23.67
N PHE A 32 -21.96 19.29 24.30
CA PHE A 32 -22.38 20.62 23.88
C PHE A 32 -22.12 21.60 25.01
N PRO A 33 -21.15 22.52 24.87
CA PRO A 33 -21.05 23.65 25.79
C PRO A 33 -22.29 24.53 25.61
N ILE A 34 -22.91 24.90 26.73
CA ILE A 34 -24.06 25.79 26.80
C ILE A 34 -23.59 27.10 27.46
N PRO A 35 -23.89 28.27 26.87
CA PRO A 35 -23.55 29.55 27.49
C PRO A 35 -24.16 29.68 28.89
N ASN A 36 -23.44 30.35 29.79
CA ASN A 36 -23.95 30.69 31.12
C ASN A 36 -25.28 31.43 31.04
N SER A 37 -26.12 31.27 32.06
CA SER A 37 -27.39 32.00 32.18
C SER A 37 -27.19 33.50 32.36
N PRO A 38 -28.23 34.31 32.10
CA PRO A 38 -28.26 35.70 32.54
C PRO A 38 -27.93 35.80 34.02
N ASN A 39 -27.35 36.93 34.44
CA ASN A 39 -27.07 37.11 35.86
C ASN A 39 -28.38 37.09 36.66
N PRO A 40 -28.35 36.70 37.94
CA PRO A 40 -29.53 36.67 38.81
C PRO A 40 -30.33 37.98 38.83
N SER A 41 -29.68 39.12 38.67
CA SER A 41 -30.30 40.45 38.66
C SER A 41 -30.84 40.89 37.30
N ASP A 42 -30.57 40.14 36.23
CA ASP A 42 -30.88 40.58 34.87
C ASP A 42 -32.31 40.23 34.45
N TYR A 43 -32.94 39.24 35.09
CA TYR A 43 -34.31 38.78 34.81
C TYR A 43 -35.12 38.74 36.11
N LYS A 44 -36.43 38.54 35.97
CA LYS A 44 -37.35 38.46 37.10
C LYS A 44 -37.88 37.05 37.30
N ALA A 45 -38.63 36.53 36.34
CA ALA A 45 -39.35 35.28 36.49
C ALA A 45 -38.90 34.21 35.48
N ASN A 46 -38.49 34.61 34.27
CA ASN A 46 -38.18 33.62 33.23
C ASN A 46 -37.09 34.12 32.27
N THR A 47 -35.94 33.47 32.31
CA THR A 47 -34.79 33.80 31.46
C THR A 47 -35.04 33.56 29.96
N TRP A 48 -35.99 32.71 29.58
CA TRP A 48 -36.39 32.57 28.19
C TRP A 48 -37.30 33.70 27.74
N GLU A 49 -38.39 33.96 28.47
CA GLU A 49 -39.38 34.98 28.06
C GLU A 49 -38.80 36.40 28.09
N GLU A 50 -37.88 36.66 29.02
CA GLU A 50 -37.31 38.00 29.22
C GLU A 50 -35.98 38.22 28.48
N LYS A 51 -35.20 37.15 28.26
CA LYS A 51 -33.82 37.25 27.72
C LYS A 51 -33.53 36.35 26.52
N LEU A 52 -34.46 35.49 26.12
CA LEU A 52 -34.25 34.52 25.04
C LEU A 52 -32.99 33.67 25.25
N TRP A 53 -32.70 33.31 26.50
CA TRP A 53 -31.35 32.90 26.91
C TRP A 53 -30.70 31.85 26.02
N ILE A 54 -31.24 30.63 25.88
CA ILE A 54 -30.59 29.70 24.96
C ILE A 54 -31.50 28.75 24.21
N GLU A 55 -31.30 28.78 22.90
CA GLU A 55 -31.61 27.72 21.96
C GLU A 55 -30.31 27.13 21.40
N LYS A 56 -30.18 25.80 21.45
CA LYS A 56 -29.08 25.03 20.90
C LYS A 56 -29.59 24.19 19.74
N ASN A 57 -29.20 24.55 18.52
CA ASN A 57 -29.47 23.73 17.34
C ASN A 57 -28.48 22.56 17.27
N ILE A 58 -29.00 21.33 17.16
CA ILE A 58 -28.22 20.11 17.01
C ILE A 58 -28.47 19.53 15.61
N PRO A 59 -27.45 19.39 14.75
CA PRO A 59 -27.62 18.94 13.37
C PRO A 59 -27.65 17.41 13.21
N ASN A 60 -27.18 16.68 14.24
CA ASN A 60 -27.00 15.22 14.18
C ASN A 60 -28.34 14.48 14.06
N GLU A 61 -28.43 13.63 13.05
CA GLU A 61 -29.50 12.64 12.91
C GLU A 61 -29.33 11.50 13.91
N GLY A 62 -30.39 10.71 14.11
CA GLY A 62 -30.37 9.54 14.98
C GLY A 62 -31.31 9.67 16.17
N GLN A 63 -31.26 8.67 17.05
CA GLN A 63 -32.10 8.59 18.24
C GLN A 63 -31.27 8.76 19.49
N LEU A 64 -31.78 9.50 20.47
CA LEU A 64 -31.10 9.71 21.73
C LEU A 64 -31.10 8.40 22.53
N LYS A 65 -29.92 7.92 22.90
CA LYS A 65 -29.76 6.74 23.77
C LYS A 65 -29.63 7.11 25.23
N SER A 66 -28.99 8.24 25.52
CA SER A 66 -28.90 8.82 26.86
C SER A 66 -28.71 10.32 26.78
N TRP A 67 -29.22 11.05 27.76
CA TRP A 67 -29.06 12.49 27.91
C TRP A 67 -28.60 12.84 29.32
N SER A 68 -27.60 13.70 29.46
CA SER A 68 -27.22 14.26 30.75
C SER A 68 -26.72 15.69 30.65
N ILE A 69 -26.64 16.38 31.78
CA ILE A 69 -26.10 17.74 31.88
C ILE A 69 -25.32 17.90 33.18
N THR A 70 -24.24 18.67 33.11
CA THR A 70 -23.52 19.22 34.27
C THR A 70 -23.65 20.73 34.29
N TYR A 71 -23.79 21.32 35.47
CA TYR A 71 -23.80 22.77 35.66
C TYR A 71 -23.38 23.10 37.09
N GLU A 72 -22.91 24.33 37.29
CA GLU A 72 -22.74 24.96 38.59
C GLU A 72 -23.90 25.94 38.80
N TRP A 73 -24.58 25.79 39.92
CA TRP A 73 -25.79 26.51 40.28
C TRP A 73 -25.50 27.48 41.41
N GLN A 74 -26.09 28.67 41.32
CA GLN A 74 -26.10 29.64 42.42
C GLN A 74 -27.52 30.18 42.57
N THR A 75 -27.93 30.39 43.81
CA THR A 75 -29.25 30.89 44.20
C THR A 75 -29.11 31.79 45.42
N ASP A 76 -30.13 32.57 45.72
CA ASP A 76 -30.21 33.35 46.94
C ASP A 76 -30.79 32.53 48.12
N ASP A 77 -31.29 33.22 49.15
CA ASP A 77 -31.80 32.59 50.37
C ASP A 77 -33.12 31.80 50.17
N SER A 78 -33.69 31.78 48.96
CA SER A 78 -34.99 31.17 48.62
C SER A 78 -34.89 30.07 47.53
N PRO A 79 -34.06 29.03 47.66
CA PRO A 79 -33.83 28.03 46.61
C PRO A 79 -35.09 27.38 46.03
N ASP A 80 -36.15 27.27 46.83
CA ASP A 80 -37.43 26.65 46.48
C ASP A 80 -38.18 27.37 45.34
N GLU A 81 -37.88 28.64 45.07
CA GLU A 81 -38.55 29.41 44.02
C GLU A 81 -37.96 29.16 42.62
N ALA A 82 -36.74 28.63 42.57
CA ALA A 82 -35.95 28.52 41.37
C ALA A 82 -36.03 27.13 40.73
N SER A 83 -36.09 27.09 39.40
CA SER A 83 -36.09 25.85 38.63
C SER A 83 -35.42 25.99 37.27
N PHE A 84 -34.67 24.96 36.86
CA PHE A 84 -33.97 24.90 35.59
C PHE A 84 -34.63 23.87 34.69
N HIS A 85 -34.92 24.23 33.43
CA HIS A 85 -35.71 23.42 32.51
C HIS A 85 -35.02 23.26 31.16
N ILE A 86 -35.40 22.19 30.47
CA ILE A 86 -35.07 21.95 29.06
C ILE A 86 -36.31 21.52 28.29
N LEU A 87 -36.42 21.98 27.05
CA LEU A 87 -37.45 21.62 26.08
C LEU A 87 -36.77 21.03 24.84
N SER A 88 -37.19 19.84 24.46
CA SER A 88 -36.69 19.17 23.26
C SER A 88 -37.33 19.72 21.97
N PRO A 89 -36.73 19.45 20.79
CA PRO A 89 -37.29 19.87 19.49
C PRO A 89 -38.69 19.31 19.20
N PHE A 90 -39.07 18.23 19.89
CA PHE A 90 -40.35 17.53 19.77
C PHE A 90 -41.32 17.90 20.91
N GLY A 91 -41.03 18.94 21.68
CA GLY A 91 -41.96 19.54 22.64
C GLY A 91 -42.00 18.87 24.03
N MET A 92 -41.03 18.01 24.36
CA MET A 92 -40.96 17.40 25.69
C MET A 92 -40.17 18.29 26.66
N LYS A 93 -40.81 18.73 27.75
CA LYS A 93 -40.19 19.50 28.83
C LYS A 93 -39.66 18.56 29.92
N PHE A 94 -38.47 18.83 30.42
CA PHE A 94 -37.89 18.19 31.60
C PHE A 94 -37.34 19.25 32.55
N THR A 95 -37.66 19.15 33.83
CA THR A 95 -37.08 20.00 34.88
C THR A 95 -35.77 19.36 35.34
N ILE A 96 -34.66 20.02 35.00
CA ILE A 96 -33.28 19.63 35.30
C ILE A 96 -33.06 19.66 36.82
N GLY A 97 -33.45 20.77 37.45
CA GLY A 97 -33.31 21.02 38.88
C GLY A 97 -34.40 21.97 39.37
N SER A 98 -34.77 21.87 40.64
CA SER A 98 -35.71 22.77 41.31
C SER A 98 -35.48 22.69 42.81
N GLY A 99 -35.52 23.82 43.52
CA GLY A 99 -35.22 23.83 44.96
C GLY A 99 -33.76 23.60 45.29
N GLU A 100 -32.83 23.91 44.36
CA GLU A 100 -31.42 23.57 44.49
C GLU A 100 -30.64 24.69 45.16
N THR A 101 -29.85 24.35 46.19
CA THR A 101 -28.89 25.26 46.82
C THR A 101 -27.63 25.40 45.95
N ASP A 102 -26.76 26.36 46.27
CA ASP A 102 -25.46 26.53 45.62
C ASP A 102 -24.65 25.22 45.53
N GLY A 103 -24.11 24.94 44.35
CA GLY A 103 -23.26 23.77 44.14
C GLY A 103 -23.11 23.30 42.70
N LYS A 104 -22.41 22.17 42.54
CA LYS A 104 -22.23 21.50 41.24
C LYS A 104 -23.17 20.32 41.11
N TYR A 105 -23.87 20.26 39.99
CA TYR A 105 -24.90 19.27 39.75
C TYR A 105 -24.58 18.46 38.49
N PHE A 106 -24.97 17.18 38.54
CA PHE A 106 -25.05 16.29 37.39
C PHE A 106 -26.47 15.73 37.34
N LYS A 107 -27.12 15.85 36.19
CA LYS A 107 -28.48 15.35 35.97
C LYS A 107 -28.50 14.43 34.78
N LEU A 108 -29.22 13.31 34.93
CA LEU A 108 -29.45 12.29 33.91
C LEU A 108 -30.95 12.09 33.80
N THR A 109 -31.46 11.91 32.58
CA THR A 109 -32.85 11.53 32.37
C THR A 109 -33.01 10.63 31.16
N ASP A 110 -33.97 9.71 31.27
CA ASP A 110 -34.37 8.80 30.19
C ASP A 110 -35.59 9.31 29.42
N VAL A 111 -36.16 10.45 29.82
CA VAL A 111 -37.38 11.02 29.22
C VAL A 111 -37.22 11.29 27.72
N PHE A 112 -36.00 11.52 27.26
CA PHE A 112 -35.69 11.77 25.85
C PHE A 112 -35.21 10.52 25.10
N ASN A 113 -35.07 9.37 25.76
CA ASN A 113 -34.54 8.17 25.11
C ASN A 113 -35.47 7.68 23.98
N GLY A 114 -34.86 7.25 22.88
CA GLY A 114 -35.54 6.83 21.65
C GLY A 114 -36.09 7.99 20.81
N LYS A 115 -35.98 9.24 21.25
CA LYS A 115 -36.48 10.41 20.51
C LYS A 115 -35.43 10.96 19.53
N PRO A 116 -35.84 11.62 18.44
CA PRO A 116 -34.92 12.25 17.51
C PRO A 116 -34.02 13.29 18.19
N VAL A 117 -32.75 13.32 17.83
CA VAL A 117 -31.79 14.27 18.42
C VAL A 117 -31.81 15.62 17.69
N LYS A 118 -31.96 15.59 16.37
CA LYS A 118 -31.89 16.75 15.49
C LYS A 118 -32.93 17.82 15.82
N GLY A 119 -32.48 19.06 15.85
CA GLY A 119 -33.33 20.25 15.96
C GLY A 119 -32.93 21.17 17.11
N THR A 120 -33.84 22.08 17.45
CA THR A 120 -33.60 23.13 18.44
C THR A 120 -34.00 22.69 19.85
N TRP A 121 -33.01 22.60 20.73
CA TRP A 121 -33.19 22.38 22.16
C TRP A 121 -33.18 23.72 22.89
N ARG A 122 -34.11 23.94 23.82
CA ARG A 122 -34.21 25.20 24.57
C ARG A 122 -33.99 24.95 26.04
N LEU A 123 -33.19 25.79 26.70
CA LEU A 123 -32.97 25.72 28.15
C LEU A 123 -33.31 27.08 28.79
N TRP A 124 -33.88 27.04 30.00
CA TRP A 124 -34.23 28.25 30.73
C TRP A 124 -34.41 28.01 32.22
N ILE A 125 -34.21 29.07 32.99
CA ILE A 125 -34.50 29.19 34.41
C ILE A 125 -35.83 29.92 34.61
N GLU A 126 -36.66 29.39 35.51
CA GLU A 126 -37.87 29.97 36.06
C GLU A 126 -37.68 30.29 37.55
N ASP A 127 -38.09 31.48 37.96
CA ASP A 127 -38.27 31.90 39.35
C ASP A 127 -39.77 32.21 39.58
N SER A 128 -40.36 31.55 40.57
CA SER A 128 -41.77 31.67 40.90
C SER A 128 -42.17 32.94 41.65
N TYR A 129 -41.23 33.63 42.31
CA TYR A 129 -41.47 34.88 43.05
C TYR A 129 -41.19 36.12 42.21
N GLY A 130 -40.41 35.99 41.15
CA GLY A 130 -40.26 37.02 40.12
C GLY A 130 -39.29 38.12 40.49
N ASP A 131 -38.33 37.83 41.36
CA ASP A 131 -37.23 38.69 41.80
C ASP A 131 -35.85 38.22 41.32
N GLY A 132 -35.77 37.08 40.64
CA GLY A 132 -34.59 36.57 39.96
C GLY A 132 -33.80 35.62 40.85
N GLY A 133 -32.66 36.07 41.37
CA GLY A 133 -31.97 35.36 42.46
C GLY A 133 -31.09 34.16 42.08
N CYS A 134 -31.30 33.53 40.91
CA CYS A 134 -30.55 32.33 40.53
C CYS A 134 -29.89 32.36 39.14
N ASN A 135 -28.82 31.57 38.97
CA ASN A 135 -28.11 31.40 37.70
C ASN A 135 -27.43 30.02 37.58
N ALA A 136 -27.23 29.59 36.34
CA ALA A 136 -26.46 28.41 35.98
C ALA A 136 -25.22 28.79 35.17
N VAL A 137 -24.06 28.26 35.54
CA VAL A 137 -22.77 28.47 34.87
C VAL A 137 -22.05 27.15 34.63
N ASP A 138 -20.99 27.18 33.81
CA ASP A 138 -20.16 26.00 33.48
C ASP A 138 -21.00 24.80 32.98
N ILE A 139 -21.91 25.10 32.06
CA ILE A 139 -22.95 24.18 31.62
C ILE A 139 -22.45 23.31 30.46
N PHE A 140 -22.49 22.00 30.63
CA PHE A 140 -22.20 21.02 29.57
C PHE A 140 -23.32 20.01 29.46
N MET A 141 -23.91 19.92 28.26
CA MET A 141 -24.92 18.93 27.92
C MET A 141 -24.28 17.78 27.15
N TYR A 142 -24.53 16.54 27.57
CA TYR A 142 -24.01 15.32 26.95
C TYR A 142 -25.14 14.50 26.36
N MET A 143 -24.91 13.98 25.15
CA MET A 143 -25.86 13.13 24.44
C MET A 143 -25.14 11.92 23.86
N THR A 144 -25.68 10.74 24.10
CA THR A 144 -25.29 9.53 23.35
C THR A 144 -26.35 9.32 22.28
N ILE A 145 -25.95 9.25 21.02
CA ILE A 145 -26.84 9.12 19.87
C ILE A 145 -26.64 7.73 19.28
N ALA A 146 -27.74 6.99 19.09
CA ALA A 146 -27.79 5.83 18.21
C ALA A 146 -27.92 6.34 16.77
N GLU A 147 -26.84 6.20 16.01
CA GLU A 147 -26.81 6.61 14.60
C GLU A 147 -27.65 5.65 13.75
N LYS A 148 -28.16 6.17 12.63
CA LYS A 148 -28.85 5.39 11.61
C LYS A 148 -27.91 5.21 10.43
N TYR A 149 -27.65 3.99 10.01
CA TYR A 149 -26.74 3.70 8.91
C TYR A 149 -27.20 2.47 8.12
N LEU A 150 -26.79 2.41 6.85
CA LEU A 150 -26.97 1.25 6.00
C LEU A 150 -25.73 0.38 6.03
N VAL A 151 -25.93 -0.93 5.96
CA VAL A 151 -24.86 -1.92 5.76
C VAL A 151 -25.15 -2.61 4.44
N VAL A 152 -24.19 -2.54 3.51
CA VAL A 152 -24.25 -3.29 2.26
C VAL A 152 -23.32 -4.48 2.39
N ARG A 153 -23.77 -5.67 1.99
CA ARG A 153 -22.92 -6.86 1.90
C ARG A 153 -23.00 -7.43 0.50
N LEU A 154 -21.83 -7.74 -0.03
CA LEU A 154 -21.61 -8.44 -1.29
C LEU A 154 -20.65 -9.60 -1.02
N PRO A 155 -20.57 -10.61 -1.90
CA PRO A 155 -19.43 -11.51 -1.97
C PRO A 155 -18.12 -10.70 -2.07
N GLU A 156 -17.01 -11.26 -1.58
CA GLU A 156 -15.70 -10.57 -1.64
C GLU A 156 -15.18 -10.44 -3.07
N SER A 157 -15.43 -11.46 -3.90
CA SER A 157 -15.02 -11.50 -5.30
C SER A 157 -16.08 -12.15 -6.18
N ALA A 158 -16.00 -11.86 -7.47
CA ALA A 158 -16.79 -12.48 -8.54
C ALA A 158 -15.99 -12.52 -9.84
N VAL A 159 -16.42 -13.35 -10.78
CA VAL A 159 -15.86 -13.43 -12.14
C VAL A 159 -16.76 -12.65 -13.10
N GLU A 160 -16.19 -12.07 -14.15
CA GLU A 160 -16.97 -11.45 -15.23
C GLU A 160 -18.01 -12.42 -15.82
N GLY A 161 -19.22 -11.91 -16.07
CA GLY A 161 -20.38 -12.68 -16.52
C GLY A 161 -21.21 -13.35 -15.41
N GLU A 162 -20.78 -13.29 -14.15
CA GLU A 162 -21.55 -13.84 -13.03
C GLU A 162 -22.72 -12.94 -12.57
N ASN A 163 -23.73 -13.58 -11.98
CA ASN A 163 -24.79 -12.90 -11.23
C ASN A 163 -24.62 -13.21 -9.74
N LEU A 164 -24.68 -12.17 -8.92
CA LEU A 164 -24.56 -12.25 -7.47
C LEU A 164 -25.81 -11.71 -6.80
N THR A 165 -25.99 -12.07 -5.54
CA THR A 165 -27.01 -11.48 -4.67
C THR A 165 -26.32 -10.68 -3.58
N GLY A 166 -26.68 -9.41 -3.46
CA GLY A 166 -26.28 -8.51 -2.38
C GLY A 166 -27.37 -8.34 -1.34
N THR A 167 -27.00 -7.84 -0.17
CA THR A 167 -27.98 -7.46 0.87
C THR A 167 -27.74 -6.03 1.32
N VAL A 168 -28.80 -5.26 1.51
CA VAL A 168 -28.77 -3.99 2.26
C VAL A 168 -29.53 -4.15 3.55
N THR A 169 -28.91 -3.77 4.67
CA THR A 169 -29.51 -3.78 6.01
C THR A 169 -29.59 -2.36 6.55
N ALA A 170 -30.75 -1.93 7.01
CA ALA A 170 -30.93 -0.69 7.74
C ALA A 170 -30.74 -0.91 9.24
N VAL A 171 -29.84 -0.17 9.85
CA VAL A 171 -29.54 -0.26 11.29
C VAL A 171 -29.78 1.09 11.95
N PRO A 172 -30.75 1.21 12.87
CA PRO A 172 -31.88 0.29 13.10
C PRO A 172 -32.86 0.24 11.91
N PRO A 173 -33.78 -0.75 11.88
CA PRO A 173 -34.87 -0.81 10.91
C PRO A 173 -35.73 0.46 10.93
N SER A 174 -36.25 0.85 9.76
CA SER A 174 -37.17 1.99 9.67
C SER A 174 -38.59 1.58 10.06
N GLU A 175 -39.31 2.47 10.75
CA GLU A 175 -40.74 2.30 11.07
C GLU A 175 -41.66 2.60 9.88
N ASN A 176 -41.13 3.20 8.81
CA ASN A 176 -41.84 3.48 7.56
C ASN A 176 -41.11 2.82 6.39
N ASP A 177 -41.82 2.63 5.27
CA ASP A 177 -41.21 2.17 4.02
C ASP A 177 -40.04 3.10 3.65
N MET A 178 -38.89 2.48 3.38
CA MET A 178 -37.65 3.18 3.08
C MET A 178 -37.28 2.98 1.61
N PHE A 179 -37.00 4.08 0.92
CA PHE A 179 -36.42 4.06 -0.41
C PHE A 179 -34.90 3.99 -0.30
N ILE A 180 -34.32 2.93 -0.86
CA ILE A 180 -32.88 2.71 -0.94
C ILE A 180 -32.43 3.02 -2.36
N GLU A 181 -31.46 3.91 -2.49
CA GLU A 181 -30.78 4.20 -3.74
C GLU A 181 -29.42 3.48 -3.77
N LEU A 182 -29.25 2.58 -4.74
CA LEU A 182 -28.00 1.88 -5.01
C LEU A 182 -27.28 2.54 -6.19
N SER A 183 -25.97 2.70 -6.04
CA SER A 183 -25.10 3.22 -7.10
C SER A 183 -23.81 2.44 -7.16
N SER A 184 -23.36 2.11 -8.38
CA SER A 184 -22.05 1.54 -8.65
C SER A 184 -21.10 2.66 -9.08
N MET A 185 -19.83 2.57 -8.67
CA MET A 185 -18.77 3.46 -9.16
C MET A 185 -18.51 3.27 -10.67
N ASN A 186 -18.83 2.10 -11.22
CA ASN A 186 -18.66 1.80 -12.64
C ASN A 186 -19.81 0.94 -13.18
N ASN A 187 -20.77 1.59 -13.84
CA ASN A 187 -21.94 0.94 -14.45
C ASN A 187 -21.61 0.16 -15.75
N PHE A 188 -20.38 0.26 -16.27
CA PHE A 188 -19.93 -0.54 -17.42
C PHE A 188 -19.38 -1.90 -17.02
N ARG A 189 -19.08 -2.13 -15.73
CA ARG A 189 -18.64 -3.43 -15.20
C ARG A 189 -19.65 -4.08 -14.25
N VAL A 190 -20.37 -3.28 -13.47
CA VAL A 190 -21.40 -3.79 -12.54
C VAL A 190 -22.69 -3.05 -12.73
N PHE A 191 -23.74 -3.80 -13.04
CA PHE A 191 -25.10 -3.30 -13.10
C PHE A 191 -25.87 -3.69 -11.85
N VAL A 192 -26.56 -2.71 -11.26
CA VAL A 192 -27.53 -2.89 -10.18
C VAL A 192 -28.73 -1.99 -10.42
N GLU A 193 -29.92 -2.46 -10.03
CA GLU A 193 -31.11 -1.62 -10.07
C GLU A 193 -30.98 -0.49 -9.03
N SER A 194 -31.14 0.76 -9.49
CA SER A 194 -30.84 1.91 -8.63
C SER A 194 -31.81 2.11 -7.48
N PHE A 195 -33.06 1.64 -7.57
CA PHE A 195 -34.08 1.94 -6.56
C PHE A 195 -34.74 0.68 -6.01
N HIS A 196 -34.70 0.54 -4.69
CA HIS A 196 -35.36 -0.53 -3.97
C HIS A 196 -36.23 0.02 -2.83
N ILE A 197 -37.24 -0.74 -2.43
CA ILE A 197 -38.10 -0.42 -1.29
C ILE A 197 -37.84 -1.45 -0.20
N LEU A 198 -37.39 -0.99 0.98
CA LEU A 198 -37.35 -1.78 2.21
C LEU A 198 -38.65 -1.50 2.99
N PRO A 199 -39.57 -2.48 3.10
CA PRO A 199 -40.84 -2.28 3.80
C PRO A 199 -40.66 -1.92 5.28
N ALA A 200 -41.61 -1.15 5.81
CA ALA A 200 -41.65 -0.78 7.22
C ALA A 200 -41.46 -1.98 8.16
N GLY A 201 -40.54 -1.84 9.13
CA GLY A 201 -40.24 -2.86 10.14
C GLY A 201 -39.34 -4.01 9.66
N MET A 202 -39.02 -4.10 8.37
CA MET A 202 -37.98 -5.01 7.88
C MET A 202 -36.59 -4.41 8.10
N ASP A 203 -35.63 -5.26 8.43
CA ASP A 203 -34.24 -4.86 8.63
C ASP A 203 -33.43 -4.88 7.33
N SER A 204 -33.80 -5.72 6.37
CA SER A 204 -32.98 -5.98 5.19
C SER A 204 -33.77 -6.36 3.94
N ILE A 205 -33.16 -6.10 2.78
CA ILE A 205 -33.58 -6.60 1.47
C ILE A 205 -32.39 -7.23 0.74
N GLU A 206 -32.71 -8.16 -0.15
CA GLU A 206 -31.79 -8.68 -1.16
C GLU A 206 -31.95 -7.90 -2.47
N PHE A 207 -30.86 -7.79 -3.23
CA PHE A 207 -30.85 -7.20 -4.56
C PHE A 207 -29.90 -7.97 -5.47
N ASP A 208 -30.21 -8.00 -6.76
CA ASP A 208 -29.37 -8.66 -7.77
C ASP A 208 -28.24 -7.74 -8.22
N VAL A 209 -27.07 -8.34 -8.44
CA VAL A 209 -25.88 -7.68 -8.98
C VAL A 209 -25.42 -8.45 -10.21
N ILE A 210 -25.35 -7.78 -11.35
CA ILE A 210 -24.94 -8.36 -12.61
C ILE A 210 -23.52 -7.88 -12.92
N ILE A 211 -22.58 -8.82 -12.99
CA ILE A 211 -21.21 -8.54 -13.42
C ILE A 211 -21.18 -8.66 -14.94
N LEU A 212 -20.86 -7.55 -15.60
CA LEU A 212 -20.85 -7.48 -17.05
C LEU A 212 -19.56 -8.14 -17.57
N ASP A 213 -19.74 -8.98 -18.58
CA ASP A 213 -18.69 -9.68 -19.31
C ASP A 213 -18.27 -8.86 -20.53
N ASP A 214 -16.96 -8.74 -20.76
CA ASP A 214 -16.44 -8.20 -22.01
C ASP A 214 -15.56 -9.21 -22.77
N PHE A 215 -14.61 -8.75 -23.59
CA PHE A 215 -13.68 -9.63 -24.33
C PHE A 215 -12.25 -9.09 -24.24
N LEU A 216 -12.02 -8.20 -23.28
CA LEU A 216 -10.86 -7.35 -23.15
C LEU A 216 -10.04 -7.84 -21.98
N ILE A 217 -8.76 -8.12 -22.23
CA ILE A 217 -7.82 -8.57 -21.22
C ILE A 217 -7.44 -7.38 -20.33
N ASN A 218 -8.29 -7.08 -19.37
CA ASN A 218 -8.26 -5.86 -18.57
C ASN A 218 -7.86 -6.15 -17.10
N GLY A 219 -7.74 -7.42 -16.73
CA GLY A 219 -7.29 -7.86 -15.42
C GLY A 219 -8.28 -7.60 -14.28
N THR A 220 -7.90 -8.04 -13.08
CA THR A 220 -8.73 -7.89 -11.89
C THR A 220 -8.98 -6.43 -11.53
N SER A 221 -10.26 -6.08 -11.32
CA SER A 221 -10.66 -4.72 -10.92
C SER A 221 -11.35 -4.69 -9.56
N HIS A 222 -11.41 -3.50 -8.96
CA HIS A 222 -12.08 -3.28 -7.67
C HIS A 222 -13.17 -2.23 -7.84
N ILE A 223 -14.40 -2.58 -7.48
CA ILE A 223 -15.55 -1.67 -7.58
C ILE A 223 -16.17 -1.43 -6.21
N GLN A 224 -16.80 -0.26 -6.07
CA GLN A 224 -17.54 0.12 -4.88
C GLN A 224 -19.00 0.28 -5.23
N LEU A 225 -19.85 -0.28 -4.39
CA LEU A 225 -21.29 -0.10 -4.43
C LEU A 225 -21.72 0.67 -3.19
N THR A 226 -22.45 1.76 -3.40
CA THR A 226 -22.97 2.62 -2.33
C THR A 226 -24.47 2.50 -2.25
N ALA A 227 -25.00 2.18 -1.06
CA ALA A 227 -26.41 2.29 -0.74
C ALA A 227 -26.64 3.56 0.08
N SER A 228 -27.64 4.35 -0.31
CA SER A 228 -28.02 5.56 0.39
C SER A 228 -29.53 5.62 0.61
N SER A 229 -29.93 6.29 1.68
CA SER A 229 -31.33 6.54 2.00
C SER A 229 -31.44 7.79 2.87
N MET A 230 -32.61 8.41 2.88
CA MET A 230 -32.85 9.61 3.65
C MET A 230 -32.71 9.35 5.17
N ASN A 231 -31.93 10.19 5.86
CA ASN A 231 -31.67 10.13 7.31
C ASN A 231 -30.89 8.88 7.77
N TYR A 232 -30.23 8.16 6.85
CA TYR A 232 -29.28 7.10 7.16
C TYR A 232 -27.92 7.46 6.59
N HIS A 233 -26.85 7.20 7.34
CA HIS A 233 -25.50 7.21 6.78
C HIS A 233 -25.38 6.12 5.70
N PRO A 234 -24.75 6.42 4.56
CA PRO A 234 -24.68 5.48 3.45
C PRO A 234 -23.82 4.27 3.82
N GLY A 235 -24.18 3.12 3.26
CA GLY A 235 -23.41 1.88 3.35
C GLY A 235 -22.58 1.69 2.09
N ILE A 236 -21.35 1.20 2.25
CA ILE A 236 -20.43 0.93 1.12
C ILE A 236 -20.02 -0.53 1.18
N ALA A 237 -20.09 -1.23 0.04
CA ALA A 237 -19.50 -2.54 -0.16
C ALA A 237 -18.44 -2.47 -1.27
N ASN A 238 -17.34 -3.19 -1.08
CA ASN A 238 -16.33 -3.39 -2.10
C ASN A 238 -16.53 -4.77 -2.74
N LEU A 239 -16.22 -4.89 -4.02
CA LEU A 239 -16.23 -6.15 -4.76
C LEU A 239 -15.00 -6.20 -5.67
N GLU A 240 -14.26 -7.31 -5.61
CA GLU A 240 -13.20 -7.64 -6.56
C GLU A 240 -13.78 -8.39 -7.76
N ILE A 241 -13.51 -7.94 -8.98
CA ILE A 241 -13.98 -8.58 -10.22
C ILE A 241 -12.78 -9.17 -10.93
N GLN A 242 -12.81 -10.49 -11.12
CA GLN A 242 -11.80 -11.24 -11.83
C GLN A 242 -12.14 -11.31 -13.32
N ASP A 243 -11.20 -10.81 -14.12
CA ASP A 243 -11.19 -10.96 -15.57
C ASP A 243 -11.19 -12.45 -15.95
N ASN A 244 -12.09 -12.85 -16.85
CA ASN A 244 -12.26 -14.24 -17.25
C ASN A 244 -11.53 -14.56 -18.57
N GLU A 245 -11.04 -13.52 -19.23
CA GLU A 245 -10.22 -13.61 -20.43
C GLU A 245 -8.83 -14.18 -20.10
N SER A 246 -8.34 -15.04 -20.99
CA SER A 246 -7.01 -15.63 -20.90
C SER A 246 -6.24 -15.42 -22.19
N ALA A 247 -4.93 -15.25 -22.07
CA ALA A 247 -4.05 -15.08 -23.21
C ALA A 247 -2.90 -16.09 -23.18
N VAL A 248 -2.23 -16.26 -24.33
CA VAL A 248 -1.06 -17.13 -24.46
C VAL A 248 0.20 -16.27 -24.46
N LEU A 249 1.06 -16.52 -23.46
CA LEU A 249 2.36 -15.89 -23.40
C LEU A 249 3.35 -16.59 -24.34
N SER A 250 4.27 -15.81 -24.93
CA SER A 250 5.46 -16.34 -25.60
C SER A 250 6.69 -15.56 -25.16
N LEU A 251 7.73 -16.30 -24.80
CA LEU A 251 8.99 -15.75 -24.30
C LEU A 251 10.07 -15.96 -25.37
N ILE A 252 10.75 -14.88 -25.72
CA ILE A 252 11.85 -14.88 -26.68
C ILE A 252 13.11 -14.49 -25.93
N LEU A 253 14.05 -15.42 -25.85
CA LEU A 253 15.40 -15.20 -25.34
C LEU A 253 16.39 -15.37 -26.50
N PRO A 254 17.60 -14.79 -26.41
CA PRO A 254 18.70 -15.17 -27.28
C PRO A 254 19.06 -16.65 -27.12
N ASP A 255 19.53 -17.27 -28.20
CA ASP A 255 19.93 -18.68 -28.20
C ASP A 255 21.12 -18.94 -27.24
N CYS A 256 22.05 -17.99 -27.15
CA CYS A 256 23.20 -18.06 -26.27
C CYS A 256 23.54 -16.71 -25.61
N GLY A 257 24.14 -16.75 -24.43
CA GLY A 257 24.70 -15.61 -23.71
C GLY A 257 26.10 -15.91 -23.18
N ILE A 258 26.92 -14.87 -23.01
CA ILE A 258 28.29 -15.01 -22.51
C ILE A 258 28.34 -14.62 -21.03
N SER A 259 29.08 -15.39 -20.24
CA SER A 259 29.34 -15.12 -18.84
C SER A 259 29.87 -13.70 -18.63
N GLY A 260 29.25 -12.95 -17.72
CA GLY A 260 29.60 -11.55 -17.44
C GLY A 260 28.86 -10.52 -18.30
N ASP A 261 28.02 -10.95 -19.25
CA ASP A 261 27.22 -10.03 -20.07
C ASP A 261 26.05 -9.42 -19.29
N SER A 262 25.83 -8.12 -19.47
CA SER A 262 24.78 -7.34 -18.82
C SER A 262 23.85 -6.61 -19.79
N ASP A 263 24.14 -6.65 -21.09
CA ASP A 263 23.41 -5.90 -22.13
C ASP A 263 22.42 -6.79 -22.91
N ILE A 264 22.11 -7.96 -22.36
CA ILE A 264 21.19 -8.92 -22.97
C ILE A 264 19.75 -8.53 -22.65
N GLN A 265 18.86 -8.74 -23.62
CA GLN A 265 17.43 -8.49 -23.47
C GLN A 265 16.62 -9.74 -23.80
N GLY A 266 15.56 -9.98 -23.03
CA GLY A 266 14.49 -10.91 -23.36
C GLY A 266 13.24 -10.13 -23.76
N ILE A 267 12.38 -10.76 -24.56
CA ILE A 267 11.10 -10.20 -25.00
C ILE A 267 9.98 -11.11 -24.52
N ILE A 268 9.02 -10.54 -23.82
CA ILE A 268 7.74 -11.18 -23.53
C ILE A 268 6.70 -10.69 -24.53
N ARG A 269 5.89 -11.62 -25.04
CA ARG A 269 4.79 -11.34 -25.96
C ARG A 269 3.50 -11.99 -25.48
N VAL A 270 2.39 -11.35 -25.80
CA VAL A 270 1.03 -11.85 -25.64
C VAL A 270 0.36 -11.86 -27.01
N ASP A 271 -0.54 -12.81 -27.24
CA ASP A 271 -1.21 -13.03 -28.54
C ASP A 271 -2.33 -12.03 -28.86
N GLN A 272 -2.79 -11.26 -27.86
CA GLN A 272 -3.75 -10.18 -28.00
C GLN A 272 -3.28 -8.95 -27.20
N SER A 273 -3.64 -7.74 -27.64
CA SER A 273 -3.34 -6.51 -26.89
C SER A 273 -4.03 -6.52 -25.53
N VAL A 274 -3.31 -6.07 -24.51
CA VAL A 274 -3.87 -5.91 -23.16
C VAL A 274 -4.63 -4.59 -23.05
N ASP A 275 -5.71 -4.58 -22.27
CA ASP A 275 -6.59 -3.44 -22.07
C ASP A 275 -6.34 -2.71 -20.74
N ASN A 276 -5.31 -3.13 -20.01
CA ASN A 276 -4.67 -2.41 -18.92
C ASN A 276 -3.18 -2.80 -18.85
N ASP A 277 -2.38 -2.00 -18.13
CA ASP A 277 -0.99 -2.34 -17.82
C ASP A 277 -0.96 -3.71 -17.10
N THR A 278 -0.28 -4.69 -17.71
CA THR A 278 -0.28 -6.07 -17.24
C THR A 278 1.11 -6.50 -16.77
N ASP A 279 1.22 -6.83 -15.48
CA ASP A 279 2.46 -7.32 -14.89
C ASP A 279 2.65 -8.82 -15.11
N VAL A 280 3.67 -9.17 -15.90
CA VAL A 280 4.09 -10.56 -16.13
C VAL A 280 5.17 -10.93 -15.12
N ARG A 281 4.94 -11.99 -14.35
CA ARG A 281 5.94 -12.53 -13.41
C ARG A 281 6.95 -13.38 -14.16
N LEU A 282 8.23 -13.11 -13.94
CA LEU A 282 9.34 -13.83 -14.53
C LEU A 282 10.08 -14.64 -13.46
N PHE A 283 10.52 -15.84 -13.83
CA PHE A 283 11.27 -16.74 -12.96
C PHE A 283 12.44 -17.37 -13.72
N SER A 284 13.66 -17.22 -13.18
CA SER A 284 14.85 -17.92 -13.66
C SER A 284 15.05 -19.20 -12.87
N SER A 285 15.34 -20.32 -13.55
CA SER A 285 15.65 -21.60 -12.89
C SER A 285 16.94 -21.55 -12.05
N ASN A 286 17.81 -20.56 -12.30
CA ASN A 286 18.99 -20.31 -11.47
C ASN A 286 19.32 -18.82 -11.43
N THR A 287 18.87 -18.14 -10.37
CA THR A 287 19.09 -16.71 -10.14
C THR A 287 20.52 -16.36 -9.76
N GLU A 288 21.36 -17.34 -9.38
CA GLU A 288 22.79 -17.12 -9.15
C GLU A 288 23.57 -17.01 -10.47
N ILE A 289 22.98 -17.43 -11.60
CA ILE A 289 23.61 -17.39 -12.92
C ILE A 289 22.96 -16.33 -13.80
N VAL A 290 21.64 -16.39 -13.96
CA VAL A 290 20.86 -15.44 -14.77
C VAL A 290 19.95 -14.65 -13.85
N SER A 291 20.25 -13.35 -13.74
CA SER A 291 19.45 -12.37 -13.02
C SER A 291 18.53 -11.63 -13.99
N ILE A 292 17.25 -11.53 -13.63
CA ILE A 292 16.18 -10.88 -14.37
C ILE A 292 15.27 -10.15 -13.37
N PRO A 293 14.50 -9.13 -13.79
CA PRO A 293 13.50 -8.53 -12.90
C PRO A 293 12.41 -9.56 -12.53
N GLU A 294 11.84 -9.45 -11.34
CA GLU A 294 10.74 -10.32 -10.89
C GLU A 294 9.48 -10.12 -11.75
N THR A 295 9.24 -8.90 -12.21
CA THR A 295 8.11 -8.54 -13.06
C THR A 295 8.53 -7.67 -14.25
N VAL A 296 7.80 -7.82 -15.36
CA VAL A 296 7.86 -6.93 -16.51
C VAL A 296 6.43 -6.54 -16.90
N THR A 297 6.18 -5.26 -17.13
CA THR A 297 4.84 -4.76 -17.47
C THR A 297 4.68 -4.67 -18.99
N ILE A 298 3.61 -5.26 -19.53
CA ILE A 298 3.11 -4.99 -20.88
C ILE A 298 2.16 -3.79 -20.78
N PRO A 299 2.50 -2.62 -21.38
CA PRO A 299 1.64 -1.45 -21.29
C PRO A 299 0.31 -1.64 -22.03
N LEU A 300 -0.71 -0.91 -21.57
CA LEU A 300 -2.02 -0.78 -22.22
C LEU A 300 -1.90 -0.65 -23.76
N GLY A 301 -2.68 -1.47 -24.47
CA GLY A 301 -2.80 -1.48 -25.93
C GLY A 301 -1.63 -2.15 -26.66
N LEU A 302 -0.61 -2.62 -25.95
CA LEU A 302 0.54 -3.30 -26.53
C LEU A 302 0.46 -4.82 -26.37
N THR A 303 1.27 -5.52 -27.14
CA THR A 303 1.36 -6.99 -27.17
C THR A 303 2.73 -7.51 -26.74
N GLU A 304 3.65 -6.62 -26.36
CA GLU A 304 5.02 -7.01 -26.02
C GLU A 304 5.68 -6.05 -25.03
N ALA A 305 6.64 -6.59 -24.29
CA ALA A 305 7.55 -5.83 -23.45
C ALA A 305 8.95 -6.46 -23.47
N VAL A 306 9.95 -5.64 -23.17
CA VAL A 306 11.36 -6.04 -23.15
C VAL A 306 11.86 -5.95 -21.71
N PHE A 307 12.67 -6.93 -21.29
CA PHE A 307 13.31 -6.92 -19.98
C PHE A 307 14.81 -7.23 -20.07
N PRO A 308 15.63 -6.62 -19.19
CA PRO A 308 17.07 -6.87 -19.18
C PRO A 308 17.39 -8.24 -18.55
N ILE A 309 18.49 -8.82 -19.01
CA ILE A 309 19.07 -10.08 -18.53
C ILE A 309 20.53 -9.81 -18.17
N SER A 310 20.94 -10.23 -16.98
CA SER A 310 22.35 -10.16 -16.56
C SER A 310 22.89 -11.55 -16.22
N ILE A 311 24.09 -11.85 -16.68
CA ILE A 311 24.74 -13.15 -16.52
C ILE A 311 25.96 -13.00 -15.60
N ASN A 312 25.99 -13.75 -14.50
CA ASN A 312 27.13 -13.79 -13.60
C ASN A 312 28.32 -14.57 -14.21
N GLU A 313 29.52 -14.35 -13.67
CA GLU A 313 30.71 -15.05 -14.15
C GLU A 313 30.64 -16.57 -13.93
N LEU A 314 30.98 -17.38 -14.94
CA LEU A 314 30.92 -18.83 -14.89
C LEU A 314 32.21 -19.51 -15.36
N THR A 315 32.38 -20.77 -14.97
CA THR A 315 33.51 -21.63 -15.36
C THR A 315 33.11 -22.80 -16.27
N LYS A 316 31.81 -22.98 -16.53
CA LYS A 316 31.28 -24.05 -17.39
C LYS A 316 29.95 -23.65 -18.03
N MET A 317 29.59 -24.34 -19.10
CA MET A 317 28.32 -24.19 -19.80
C MET A 317 27.13 -24.50 -18.87
N HIS A 318 26.07 -23.69 -18.95
CA HIS A 318 24.80 -23.94 -18.28
C HIS A 318 23.63 -23.67 -19.21
N GLU A 319 22.59 -24.49 -19.13
CA GLU A 319 21.30 -24.22 -19.76
C GLU A 319 20.37 -23.67 -18.69
N ILE A 320 19.86 -22.45 -18.88
CA ILE A 320 18.95 -21.80 -17.94
C ILE A 320 17.58 -21.62 -18.59
N SER A 321 16.53 -22.06 -17.91
CA SER A 321 15.15 -21.80 -18.33
C SER A 321 14.59 -20.59 -17.61
N VAL A 322 14.00 -19.67 -18.37
CA VAL A 322 13.18 -18.57 -17.83
C VAL A 322 11.71 -18.90 -18.10
N THR A 323 10.87 -18.70 -17.10
CA THR A 323 9.42 -18.92 -17.17
C THR A 323 8.70 -17.60 -16.95
N ALA A 324 7.67 -17.34 -17.76
CA ALA A 324 6.80 -16.19 -17.65
C ALA A 324 5.36 -16.62 -17.33
N SER A 325 4.70 -15.90 -16.43
CA SER A 325 3.33 -16.22 -15.99
C SER A 325 2.53 -14.98 -15.61
N VAL A 326 1.23 -15.03 -15.92
CA VAL A 326 0.19 -14.13 -15.44
C VAL A 326 -0.91 -15.02 -14.84
N ALA A 327 -1.58 -14.57 -13.78
CA ALA A 327 -2.67 -15.33 -13.19
C ALA A 327 -3.75 -15.62 -14.26
N ASN A 328 -4.31 -16.83 -14.24
CA ASN A 328 -5.33 -17.30 -15.20
C ASN A 328 -4.90 -17.37 -16.67
N TRP A 329 -3.63 -17.15 -17.01
CA TRP A 329 -3.10 -17.28 -18.37
C TRP A 329 -2.28 -18.55 -18.55
N THR A 330 -2.04 -18.93 -19.81
CA THR A 330 -1.12 -20.03 -20.12
C THR A 330 0.33 -19.54 -19.99
N SER A 331 1.05 -20.05 -19.00
CA SER A 331 2.48 -19.76 -18.80
C SER A 331 3.34 -20.29 -19.96
N CYS A 332 4.49 -19.66 -20.20
CA CYS A 332 5.48 -20.13 -21.16
C CYS A 332 6.88 -20.16 -20.57
N SER A 333 7.77 -20.94 -21.19
CA SER A 333 9.18 -20.99 -20.82
C SER A 333 10.05 -20.97 -22.07
N ALA A 334 11.22 -20.36 -21.95
CA ALA A 334 12.28 -20.38 -22.96
C ALA A 334 13.61 -20.65 -22.28
N THR A 335 14.57 -21.17 -23.04
CA THR A 335 15.90 -21.53 -22.55
C THR A 335 16.96 -20.65 -23.20
N ILE A 336 18.00 -20.31 -22.44
CA ILE A 336 19.21 -19.65 -22.92
C ILE A 336 20.42 -20.50 -22.52
N MET A 337 21.32 -20.73 -23.48
CA MET A 337 22.60 -21.39 -23.23
C MET A 337 23.64 -20.36 -22.78
N ILE A 338 24.21 -20.54 -21.60
CA ILE A 338 25.23 -19.65 -21.06
C ILE A 338 26.61 -20.26 -21.26
N GLU A 339 27.45 -19.57 -22.00
CA GLU A 339 28.84 -19.96 -22.24
C GLU A 339 29.80 -19.21 -21.32
N PRO A 340 30.88 -19.85 -20.83
CA PRO A 340 31.92 -19.13 -20.10
C PRO A 340 32.61 -18.12 -21.01
N ALA A 341 33.01 -16.97 -20.45
CA ALA A 341 33.91 -16.06 -21.13
C ALA A 341 35.29 -16.73 -21.20
N PHE A 342 35.72 -17.11 -22.40
CA PHE A 342 37.04 -17.68 -22.63
C PHE A 342 37.88 -16.74 -23.48
N ILE A 343 39.15 -16.61 -23.12
CA ILE A 343 40.16 -16.09 -24.04
C ILE A 343 40.17 -16.98 -25.29
N PRO A 344 40.06 -16.41 -26.50
CA PRO A 344 40.07 -17.16 -27.74
C PRO A 344 41.25 -18.14 -27.80
N GLU A 345 41.02 -19.33 -28.34
CA GLU A 345 42.05 -20.37 -28.46
C GLU A 345 43.30 -19.84 -29.19
N SER A 346 43.12 -18.93 -30.15
CA SER A 346 44.20 -18.26 -30.87
C SER A 346 45.12 -17.44 -29.95
N GLU A 347 44.54 -16.73 -28.99
CA GLU A 347 45.27 -15.92 -28.01
C GLU A 347 45.94 -16.80 -26.94
N ARG A 348 45.22 -17.79 -26.41
CA ARG A 348 45.78 -18.79 -25.48
C ARG A 348 46.97 -19.52 -26.11
N ASN A 349 46.83 -19.99 -27.35
CA ASN A 349 47.92 -20.66 -28.07
C ASN A 349 49.11 -19.72 -28.31
N ALA A 350 48.91 -18.42 -28.48
CA ALA A 350 50.00 -17.45 -28.56
C ALA A 350 50.79 -17.36 -27.25
N LEU A 351 50.11 -17.34 -26.10
CA LEU A 351 50.78 -17.40 -24.79
C LEU A 351 51.55 -18.73 -24.62
N ILE A 352 50.93 -19.87 -24.93
CA ILE A 352 51.59 -21.18 -24.86
C ILE A 352 52.84 -21.23 -25.76
N ASP A 353 52.78 -20.62 -26.95
CA ASP A 353 53.94 -20.51 -27.84
C ASP A 353 55.06 -19.66 -27.21
N ILE A 354 54.74 -18.55 -26.53
CA ILE A 354 55.73 -17.73 -25.79
C ILE A 354 56.38 -18.56 -24.69
N TYR A 355 55.58 -19.28 -23.91
CA TYR A 355 56.06 -20.17 -22.85
C TYR A 355 57.06 -21.21 -23.40
N ASN A 356 56.66 -21.96 -24.42
CA ASN A 356 57.48 -23.03 -24.99
C ASN A 356 58.74 -22.50 -25.70
N SER A 357 58.62 -21.40 -26.44
CA SER A 357 59.73 -20.86 -27.25
C SER A 357 60.80 -20.14 -26.43
N THR A 358 60.47 -19.71 -25.21
CA THR A 358 61.38 -18.97 -24.33
C THR A 358 61.77 -19.73 -23.06
N ARG A 359 61.60 -21.07 -23.07
CA ARG A 359 61.96 -21.98 -21.97
C ARG A 359 61.20 -21.68 -20.66
N GLY A 360 59.88 -21.64 -20.74
CA GLY A 360 58.92 -21.36 -19.65
C GLY A 360 59.20 -22.07 -18.33
N ASP A 361 59.68 -23.30 -18.37
CA ASP A 361 60.03 -24.09 -17.18
C ASP A 361 61.19 -23.47 -16.35
N TYR A 362 62.01 -22.61 -16.97
CA TYR A 362 63.20 -21.99 -16.37
C TYR A 362 63.03 -20.49 -16.11
N TRP A 363 61.84 -19.95 -16.32
CA TRP A 363 61.55 -18.56 -15.96
C TRP A 363 61.66 -18.36 -14.46
N LYS A 364 61.94 -17.13 -14.03
CA LYS A 364 62.00 -16.79 -12.61
C LYS A 364 60.63 -16.93 -11.94
N ASN A 365 59.56 -16.64 -12.67
CA ASN A 365 58.17 -16.81 -12.27
C ASN A 365 57.33 -17.22 -13.48
N ASN A 366 56.76 -18.42 -13.40
CA ASN A 366 55.83 -18.98 -14.38
C ASN A 366 54.51 -19.40 -13.72
N GLY A 367 54.14 -18.73 -12.61
CA GLY A 367 52.96 -19.06 -11.83
C GLY A 367 51.68 -19.11 -12.69
N ASN A 368 50.91 -20.18 -12.51
CA ASN A 368 49.64 -20.48 -13.19
C ASN A 368 49.70 -20.71 -14.71
N TRP A 369 50.86 -20.56 -15.35
CA TRP A 369 50.99 -20.83 -16.79
C TRP A 369 50.67 -22.31 -17.12
N LEU A 370 50.09 -22.53 -18.29
CA LEU A 370 49.68 -23.85 -18.80
C LEU A 370 48.55 -24.55 -18.01
N GLN A 371 47.84 -23.83 -17.13
CA GLN A 371 46.61 -24.33 -16.51
C GLN A 371 45.45 -24.46 -17.52
N GLU A 372 44.31 -25.00 -17.09
CA GLU A 372 43.13 -25.29 -17.93
C GLU A 372 42.63 -24.05 -18.73
N PRO A 373 41.96 -24.25 -19.89
CA PRO A 373 41.31 -23.16 -20.65
C PRO A 373 40.43 -22.26 -19.78
N GLY A 374 40.57 -20.93 -19.94
CA GLY A 374 39.85 -19.93 -19.14
C GLY A 374 40.59 -19.41 -17.91
N THR A 375 41.79 -19.93 -17.62
CA THR A 375 42.63 -19.47 -16.48
C THR A 375 43.64 -18.39 -16.85
N GLU A 376 43.74 -18.00 -18.13
CA GLU A 376 44.81 -17.17 -18.69
C GLU A 376 44.96 -15.83 -17.97
N CYS A 377 43.85 -15.22 -17.53
CA CYS A 377 43.85 -13.95 -16.81
C CYS A 377 44.46 -14.02 -15.40
N SER A 378 44.72 -15.23 -14.89
CA SER A 378 45.43 -15.48 -13.63
C SER A 378 46.89 -15.87 -13.83
N TRP A 379 47.33 -16.02 -15.08
CA TRP A 379 48.72 -16.35 -15.40
C TRP A 379 49.62 -15.18 -15.04
N TYR A 380 50.78 -15.49 -14.45
CA TYR A 380 51.70 -14.44 -14.04
C TYR A 380 52.08 -13.55 -15.22
N GLY A 381 51.88 -12.25 -15.06
CA GLY A 381 52.20 -11.25 -16.08
C GLY A 381 51.13 -11.07 -17.16
N ILE A 382 49.97 -11.73 -17.08
CA ILE A 382 48.88 -11.58 -18.05
C ILE A 382 47.77 -10.73 -17.45
N THR A 383 47.31 -9.73 -18.21
CA THR A 383 46.12 -8.93 -17.89
C THR A 383 45.14 -9.03 -19.04
N CYS A 384 43.92 -9.46 -18.74
CA CYS A 384 42.80 -9.49 -19.68
C CYS A 384 41.97 -8.21 -19.58
N ASP A 385 41.12 -7.99 -20.58
CA ASP A 385 40.11 -6.94 -20.52
C ASP A 385 39.08 -7.20 -19.41
N ASN A 386 38.21 -6.22 -19.15
CA ASN A 386 37.19 -6.32 -18.09
C ASN A 386 36.21 -7.49 -18.31
N THR A 387 36.00 -7.92 -19.56
CA THR A 387 35.10 -9.04 -19.87
C THR A 387 35.81 -10.40 -19.84
N LYS A 388 37.13 -10.42 -19.63
CA LYS A 388 37.98 -11.63 -19.66
C LYS A 388 37.87 -12.41 -20.98
N THR A 389 37.59 -11.71 -22.08
CA THR A 389 37.46 -12.29 -23.42
C THR A 389 38.65 -11.99 -24.32
N THR A 390 39.57 -11.11 -23.93
CA THR A 390 40.80 -10.86 -24.68
C THR A 390 41.97 -10.41 -23.79
N ILE A 391 43.21 -10.68 -24.20
CA ILE A 391 44.43 -10.28 -23.51
C ILE A 391 44.81 -8.86 -23.94
N ILE A 392 44.93 -7.96 -22.96
CA ILE A 392 45.25 -6.55 -23.21
C ILE A 392 46.65 -6.15 -22.75
N SER A 393 47.27 -6.87 -21.81
CA SER A 393 48.64 -6.56 -21.37
C SER A 393 49.43 -7.81 -20.98
N ILE A 394 50.70 -7.83 -21.40
CA ILE A 394 51.69 -8.85 -21.04
C ILE A 394 52.90 -8.18 -20.40
N ASP A 395 53.14 -8.44 -19.11
CA ASP A 395 54.30 -7.96 -18.36
C ASP A 395 55.13 -9.14 -17.82
N LEU A 396 56.23 -9.43 -18.52
CA LEU A 396 57.16 -10.51 -18.15
C LEU A 396 58.58 -9.95 -17.95
N ARG A 397 58.70 -8.70 -17.50
CA ARG A 397 60.00 -8.05 -17.27
C ARG A 397 60.82 -8.76 -16.18
N TYR A 398 62.15 -8.75 -16.31
CA TYR A 398 63.08 -9.36 -15.34
C TYR A 398 62.80 -10.85 -15.02
N ASN A 399 62.28 -11.61 -15.98
CA ASN A 399 61.77 -12.97 -15.75
C ASN A 399 62.64 -14.10 -16.33
N TYR A 400 63.84 -13.78 -16.82
CA TYR A 400 64.84 -14.72 -17.32
C TYR A 400 64.41 -15.51 -18.59
N LEU A 401 63.52 -14.94 -19.42
CA LEU A 401 63.10 -15.55 -20.68
C LEU A 401 64.31 -15.73 -21.61
N GLN A 402 64.50 -16.94 -22.15
CA GLN A 402 65.66 -17.29 -22.99
C GLN A 402 65.22 -17.92 -24.32
N GLY A 403 65.75 -17.42 -25.43
CA GLY A 403 65.47 -17.99 -26.76
C GLY A 403 64.96 -16.93 -27.73
N ASN A 404 64.13 -17.36 -28.68
CA ASN A 404 63.50 -16.48 -29.66
C ASN A 404 62.00 -16.49 -29.40
N VAL A 405 61.37 -15.32 -29.43
CA VAL A 405 59.91 -15.30 -29.40
C VAL A 405 59.37 -15.49 -30.82
N LEU A 406 58.42 -16.42 -30.98
CA LEU A 406 57.86 -16.79 -32.28
C LEU A 406 56.85 -15.75 -32.79
N ASN A 407 56.52 -15.81 -34.08
CA ASN A 407 55.56 -14.91 -34.77
C ASN A 407 54.12 -14.93 -34.20
N SER A 408 53.85 -15.75 -33.18
CA SER A 408 52.52 -15.97 -32.59
C SER A 408 51.92 -14.73 -31.93
N PHE A 409 52.71 -13.66 -31.67
CA PHE A 409 52.18 -12.38 -31.20
C PHE A 409 51.14 -11.76 -32.12
N SER A 410 51.17 -12.03 -33.43
CA SER A 410 50.15 -11.49 -34.34
C SER A 410 48.73 -12.00 -34.05
N ARG A 411 48.57 -13.01 -33.19
CA ARG A 411 47.27 -13.55 -32.75
C ARG A 411 46.67 -12.80 -31.56
N LEU A 412 47.43 -11.92 -30.91
CA LEU A 412 46.99 -11.09 -29.78
C LEU A 412 46.54 -9.72 -30.29
N GLU A 413 45.44 -9.69 -31.05
CA GLU A 413 45.05 -8.53 -31.86
C GLU A 413 44.66 -7.28 -31.04
N ASN A 414 44.20 -7.49 -29.79
CA ASN A 414 43.76 -6.43 -28.89
C ASN A 414 44.82 -6.05 -27.83
N LEU A 415 46.05 -6.55 -27.96
CA LEU A 415 47.12 -6.29 -27.00
C LEU A 415 47.51 -4.80 -27.00
N LEU A 416 47.37 -4.14 -25.85
CA LEU A 416 47.65 -2.72 -25.66
C LEU A 416 49.04 -2.48 -25.08
N GLU A 417 49.57 -3.41 -24.28
CA GLU A 417 50.89 -3.26 -23.65
C GLU A 417 51.65 -4.57 -23.65
N ILE A 418 52.95 -4.49 -23.93
CA ILE A 418 53.86 -5.60 -23.77
C ILE A 418 55.20 -5.11 -23.20
N ASP A 419 55.58 -5.66 -22.04
CA ASP A 419 56.88 -5.45 -21.42
C ASP A 419 57.64 -6.78 -21.29
N LEU A 420 58.66 -6.95 -22.14
CA LEU A 420 59.59 -8.09 -22.09
C LEU A 420 60.98 -7.66 -21.65
N SER A 421 61.12 -6.45 -21.08
CA SER A 421 62.42 -5.86 -20.79
C SER A 421 63.22 -6.61 -19.74
N SER A 422 64.54 -6.49 -19.84
CA SER A 422 65.49 -7.13 -18.91
C SER A 422 65.37 -8.66 -18.86
N ASN A 423 65.19 -9.28 -20.04
CA ASN A 423 65.25 -10.72 -20.25
C ASN A 423 66.49 -11.12 -21.09
N HIS A 424 66.61 -12.41 -21.43
CA HIS A 424 67.72 -12.98 -22.20
C HIS A 424 67.26 -13.47 -23.58
N LEU A 425 66.37 -12.71 -24.21
CA LEU A 425 65.86 -12.99 -25.55
C LEU A 425 66.92 -12.66 -26.59
N ASN A 426 67.08 -13.51 -27.60
CA ASN A 426 68.06 -13.30 -28.66
C ASN A 426 67.55 -12.34 -29.73
N ASN A 427 66.28 -12.44 -30.10
CA ASN A 427 65.61 -11.59 -31.09
C ASN A 427 64.11 -11.50 -30.80
N LEU A 428 63.50 -10.42 -31.29
CA LEU A 428 62.05 -10.27 -31.36
C LEU A 428 61.53 -10.51 -32.77
N PRO A 429 60.32 -11.10 -32.91
CA PRO A 429 59.71 -11.33 -34.21
C PRO A 429 59.17 -10.04 -34.82
N GLU A 430 59.28 -9.91 -36.15
CA GLU A 430 58.74 -8.76 -36.91
C GLU A 430 57.22 -8.57 -36.71
N SER A 431 56.51 -9.64 -36.33
CA SER A 431 55.08 -9.62 -36.05
C SER A 431 54.69 -8.70 -34.89
N ILE A 432 55.61 -8.37 -33.96
CA ILE A 432 55.34 -7.39 -32.89
C ILE A 432 55.03 -6.01 -33.48
N GLY A 433 55.70 -5.64 -34.58
CA GLY A 433 55.43 -4.37 -35.28
C GLY A 433 54.08 -4.31 -36.00
N LYS A 434 53.31 -5.42 -36.02
CA LYS A 434 51.97 -5.49 -36.62
C LYS A 434 50.84 -5.32 -35.60
N LEU A 435 51.16 -5.26 -34.31
CA LEU A 435 50.19 -4.99 -33.24
C LEU A 435 49.73 -3.53 -33.34
N LYS A 436 48.42 -3.32 -33.51
CA LYS A 436 47.86 -1.98 -33.62
C LYS A 436 47.70 -1.40 -32.21
N ASN A 437 48.25 -0.21 -31.97
CA ASN A 437 48.12 0.54 -30.71
C ASN A 437 48.78 -0.09 -29.46
N CYS A 438 49.80 -0.94 -29.65
CA CYS A 438 50.52 -1.56 -28.54
C CYS A 438 51.71 -0.69 -28.08
N TYR A 439 51.82 -0.38 -26.79
CA TYR A 439 53.00 0.24 -26.18
C TYR A 439 54.01 -0.86 -25.82
N THR A 440 55.16 -0.85 -26.49
CA THR A 440 56.17 -1.91 -26.37
C THR A 440 57.38 -1.43 -25.57
N SER A 441 57.72 -2.13 -24.48
CA SER A 441 58.98 -1.99 -23.75
C SER A 441 59.75 -3.31 -23.84
N ILE A 442 60.97 -3.28 -24.36
CA ILE A 442 61.74 -4.46 -24.78
C ILE A 442 63.13 -4.43 -24.18
#